data_AF-A0A0F6AFK1-F1
#
_entry.id   AF-A0A0F6AFK1-F1
#
_cell.length_a   1.000
_cell.length_b   1.000
_cell.length_c   1.000
_cell.angle_alpha   90.00
_cell.angle_beta   90.00
_cell.angle_gamma   90.00
#
_symmetry.space_group_name_H-M   'P 1'
#
loop_
_entity.id
_entity.type
_entity.pdbx_description
1 polymer ?
#
loop_
_entity_poly.entity_id
_entity_poly.type
_entity_poly.pdbx_seq_one_letter_code
_entity_poly.pdbx_strand_id
1 'polypeptide(L)'
;MTQVHDNKSNEQAVAELILAIRSKDLSKILSAYQQQNDVGRAAQLKFCFETGESQTASYADYQNIAAQCIAAHGLPPGIIAGLNNSDRVSFFMPALQASDAFSQTNHQGNTFLHALFANTEQSPPPFNFIRSLLLFERNESLAKALRVRNQHGLTPLECYFVYNLNNMDLPEHELTALFALIEAEQADNISPTSSNLSRVKDAMKNRKINLEPKNQILLIVASYYQIDINALCQVH
;
A
#
# COMPACT_ATOMS: atom_id res chain seq x y z
N MET A 1 1.16 -3.85 30.74
CA MET A 1 -0.03 -4.64 31.13
C MET A 1 -1.17 -4.60 30.10
N THR A 2 -1.20 -3.64 29.18
CA THR A 2 -2.20 -3.50 28.10
C THR A 2 -2.08 -4.56 26.99
N GLN A 3 -0.87 -4.92 26.55
CA GLN A 3 -0.66 -5.87 25.44
C GLN A 3 -1.25 -7.29 25.65
N VAL A 4 -1.30 -7.78 26.89
CA VAL A 4 -1.80 -9.15 27.17
C VAL A 4 -3.32 -9.21 27.05
N HIS A 5 -4.02 -8.10 27.29
CA HIS A 5 -5.47 -8.04 27.21
C HIS A 5 -5.96 -7.91 25.76
N ASP A 6 -5.22 -7.15 24.93
CA ASP A 6 -5.50 -6.99 23.51
C ASP A 6 -5.27 -8.30 22.73
N ASN A 7 -4.24 -9.06 23.07
CA ASN A 7 -3.94 -10.32 22.37
C ASN A 7 -5.02 -11.39 22.59
N LYS A 8 -5.53 -11.51 23.83
CA LYS A 8 -6.64 -12.43 24.13
C LYS A 8 -7.94 -12.04 23.42
N SER A 9 -8.20 -10.74 23.29
CA SER A 9 -9.37 -10.24 22.54
C SER A 9 -9.29 -10.56 21.05
N ASN A 10 -8.09 -10.48 20.47
CA ASN A 10 -7.87 -10.80 19.05
C ASN A 10 -8.00 -12.31 18.77
N GLU A 11 -7.45 -13.15 19.65
CA GLU A 11 -7.61 -14.62 19.55
C GLU A 11 -9.09 -15.02 19.61
N GLN A 12 -9.87 -14.37 20.48
CA GLN A 12 -11.31 -14.60 20.56
C GLN A 12 -12.03 -14.17 19.27
N ALA A 13 -11.74 -12.98 18.73
CA ALA A 13 -12.32 -12.50 17.48
C ALA A 13 -12.07 -13.46 16.32
N VAL A 14 -10.84 -14.00 16.22
CA VAL A 14 -10.47 -14.99 15.21
C VAL A 14 -11.19 -16.33 15.45
N ALA A 15 -11.29 -16.80 16.70
CA ALA A 15 -12.00 -18.03 17.03
C ALA A 15 -13.49 -17.97 16.64
N GLU A 16 -14.15 -16.83 16.89
CA GLU A 16 -15.54 -16.59 16.48
C GLU A 16 -15.71 -16.63 14.97
N LEU A 17 -14.78 -16.03 14.21
CA LEU A 17 -14.79 -16.12 12.75
C LEU A 17 -14.60 -17.56 12.27
N ILE A 18 -13.67 -18.32 12.85
CA ILE A 18 -13.44 -19.72 12.49
C ILE A 18 -14.71 -20.56 12.69
N LEU A 19 -15.42 -20.37 13.81
CA LEU A 19 -16.68 -21.05 14.06
C LEU A 19 -17.75 -20.66 13.02
N ALA A 20 -17.81 -19.38 12.65
CA ALA A 20 -18.71 -18.92 11.60
C ALA A 20 -18.37 -19.52 10.23
N ILE A 21 -17.09 -19.55 9.83
CA ILE A 21 -16.64 -20.15 8.57
C ILE A 21 -16.99 -21.64 8.50
N ARG A 22 -16.79 -22.39 9.60
CA ARG A 22 -17.15 -23.81 9.70
C ARG A 22 -18.65 -24.07 9.52
N SER A 23 -19.49 -23.10 9.86
CA SER A 23 -20.94 -23.21 9.65
C SER A 23 -21.36 -23.08 8.18
N LYS A 24 -20.44 -22.65 7.29
CA LYS A 24 -20.68 -22.41 5.86
C LYS A 24 -21.84 -21.45 5.57
N ASP A 25 -22.14 -20.57 6.53
CA ASP A 25 -23.21 -19.57 6.45
C ASP A 25 -22.59 -18.19 6.35
N LEU A 26 -22.72 -17.56 5.17
CA LEU A 26 -22.19 -16.23 4.92
C LEU A 26 -22.77 -15.19 5.88
N SER A 27 -24.04 -15.29 6.25
CA SER A 27 -24.67 -14.34 7.18
C SER A 27 -24.04 -14.41 8.57
N LYS A 28 -23.66 -15.61 9.03
CA LYS A 28 -22.94 -15.79 10.30
C LYS A 28 -21.52 -15.26 10.22
N ILE A 29 -20.83 -15.46 9.10
CA ILE A 29 -19.48 -14.92 8.88
C ILE A 29 -19.51 -13.39 8.95
N LEU A 30 -20.43 -12.76 8.23
CA LEU A 30 -20.59 -11.30 8.23
C LEU A 30 -20.97 -10.79 9.63
N SER A 31 -21.87 -11.49 10.34
CA SER A 31 -22.24 -11.12 11.71
C SER A 31 -21.06 -11.20 12.69
N ALA A 32 -20.25 -12.27 12.61
CA ALA A 32 -19.05 -12.43 13.43
C ALA A 32 -17.99 -11.37 13.14
N TYR A 33 -17.91 -10.90 11.89
CA TYR A 33 -17.05 -9.78 11.51
C TYR A 33 -17.58 -8.43 12.03
N GLN A 34 -18.88 -8.19 11.87
CA GLN A 34 -19.53 -6.94 12.27
C GLN A 34 -19.42 -6.67 13.78
N GLN A 35 -19.53 -7.70 14.60
CA GLN A 35 -19.52 -7.58 16.07
C GLN A 35 -18.16 -7.14 16.63
N GLN A 36 -17.10 -7.22 15.83
CA GLN A 36 -15.76 -6.82 16.25
C GLN A 36 -15.50 -5.34 16.02
N ASN A 37 -14.59 -4.78 16.83
CA ASN A 37 -13.99 -3.47 16.59
C ASN A 37 -12.92 -3.54 15.47
N ASP A 38 -12.33 -2.41 15.10
CA ASP A 38 -11.34 -2.33 14.01
C ASP A 38 -10.14 -3.27 14.21
N VAL A 39 -9.67 -3.45 15.45
CA VAL A 39 -8.53 -4.33 15.76
C VAL A 39 -8.92 -5.80 15.57
N GLY A 40 -10.09 -6.21 16.10
CA GLY A 40 -10.60 -7.56 15.93
C GLY A 40 -10.90 -7.90 14.47
N ARG A 41 -11.48 -6.95 13.72
CA ARG A 41 -11.71 -7.09 12.27
C ARG A 41 -10.41 -7.19 11.49
N ALA A 42 -9.38 -6.41 11.85
CA ALA A 42 -8.06 -6.54 11.23
C ALA A 42 -7.42 -7.91 11.55
N ALA A 43 -7.55 -8.41 12.78
CA ALA A 43 -7.06 -9.74 13.15
C ALA A 43 -7.77 -10.86 12.35
N GLN A 44 -9.09 -10.75 12.19
CA GLN A 44 -9.91 -11.65 11.39
C GLN A 44 -9.50 -11.67 9.91
N LEU A 45 -9.32 -10.51 9.27
CA LEU A 45 -8.88 -10.44 7.88
C LEU A 45 -7.43 -10.92 7.70
N LYS A 46 -6.55 -10.63 8.66
CA LYS A 46 -5.19 -11.16 8.68
C LYS A 46 -5.19 -12.69 8.74
N PHE A 47 -6.05 -13.29 9.57
CA PHE A 47 -6.24 -14.73 9.62
C PHE A 47 -6.69 -15.32 8.26
N CYS A 48 -7.63 -14.66 7.56
CA CYS A 48 -8.04 -15.09 6.22
C CYS A 48 -6.86 -15.14 5.25
N PHE A 49 -6.01 -14.11 5.24
CA PHE A 49 -4.81 -14.07 4.41
C PHE A 49 -3.83 -15.20 4.77
N GLU A 50 -3.45 -15.32 6.03
CA GLU A 50 -2.47 -16.32 6.48
C GLU A 50 -2.96 -17.76 6.24
N THR A 51 -4.27 -17.99 6.39
CA THR A 51 -4.85 -19.31 6.11
C THR A 51 -4.93 -19.57 4.62
N GLY A 52 -5.32 -18.59 3.81
CA GLY A 52 -5.33 -18.72 2.35
C GLY A 52 -3.94 -19.01 1.78
N GLU A 53 -2.91 -18.31 2.26
CA GLU A 53 -1.50 -18.52 1.88
C GLU A 53 -1.01 -19.92 2.26
N SER A 54 -1.33 -20.39 3.46
CA SER A 54 -0.91 -21.73 3.92
C SER A 54 -1.73 -22.88 3.31
N GLN A 55 -2.95 -22.60 2.82
CA GLN A 55 -3.85 -23.59 2.24
C GLN A 55 -4.29 -23.15 0.84
N THR A 56 -3.42 -23.34 -0.15
CA THR A 56 -3.66 -22.90 -1.53
C THR A 56 -4.98 -23.38 -2.14
N ALA A 57 -5.46 -24.56 -1.73
CA ALA A 57 -6.75 -25.11 -2.17
C ALA A 57 -7.97 -24.29 -1.73
N SER A 58 -7.87 -23.52 -0.64
CA SER A 58 -8.93 -22.67 -0.10
C SER A 58 -8.61 -21.18 -0.21
N TYR A 59 -7.53 -20.80 -0.91
CA TYR A 59 -7.11 -19.42 -1.09
C TYR A 59 -8.25 -18.53 -1.60
N ALA A 60 -8.92 -18.97 -2.68
CA ALA A 60 -10.02 -18.24 -3.29
C ALA A 60 -11.23 -18.09 -2.33
N ASP A 61 -11.48 -19.10 -1.50
CA ASP A 61 -12.57 -19.07 -0.52
C ASP A 61 -12.29 -18.00 0.56
N TYR A 62 -11.08 -17.98 1.12
CA TYR A 62 -10.68 -16.99 2.12
C TYR A 62 -10.59 -15.58 1.53
N GLN A 63 -10.13 -15.44 0.30
CA GLN A 63 -10.12 -14.17 -0.43
C GLN A 63 -11.56 -13.65 -0.63
N ASN A 64 -12.49 -14.52 -1.03
CA ASN A 64 -13.90 -14.15 -1.18
C ASN A 64 -14.53 -13.78 0.17
N ILE A 65 -14.27 -14.53 1.23
CA ILE A 65 -14.73 -14.19 2.59
C ILE A 65 -14.23 -12.79 2.99
N ALA A 66 -12.95 -12.51 2.80
CA ALA A 66 -12.39 -11.19 3.10
C ALA A 66 -13.08 -10.08 2.29
N ALA A 67 -13.32 -10.30 1.00
CA ALA A 67 -14.00 -9.36 0.13
C ALA A 67 -15.45 -9.09 0.58
N GLN A 68 -16.21 -10.12 0.95
CA GLN A 68 -17.58 -9.96 1.45
C GLN A 68 -17.61 -9.21 2.79
N CYS A 69 -16.68 -9.51 3.70
CA CYS A 69 -16.57 -8.80 4.98
C CYS A 69 -16.26 -7.31 4.80
N ILE A 70 -15.31 -6.98 3.92
CA ILE A 70 -14.92 -5.60 3.62
C ILE A 70 -16.06 -4.86 2.91
N ALA A 71 -16.75 -5.50 1.96
CA ALA A 71 -17.90 -4.90 1.29
C ALA A 71 -19.05 -4.57 2.26
N ALA A 72 -19.25 -5.39 3.30
CA ALA A 72 -20.31 -5.19 4.28
C ALA A 72 -19.99 -4.11 5.33
N HIS A 73 -18.73 -3.97 5.74
CA HIS A 73 -18.36 -3.16 6.92
C HIS A 73 -17.13 -2.25 6.75
N GLY A 74 -16.62 -2.14 5.53
CA GLY A 74 -15.46 -1.32 5.18
C GLY A 74 -14.12 -1.99 5.48
N LEU A 75 -13.06 -1.43 4.89
CA LEU A 75 -11.69 -1.89 5.11
C LEU A 75 -11.15 -1.30 6.43
N PRO A 76 -10.72 -2.12 7.41
CA PRO A 76 -10.17 -1.60 8.65
C PRO A 76 -8.85 -0.84 8.42
N PRO A 77 -8.61 0.30 9.10
CA PRO A 77 -7.36 1.06 9.00
C PRO A 77 -6.09 0.22 9.22
N GLY A 78 -6.16 -0.76 10.13
CA GLY A 78 -5.05 -1.67 10.42
C GLY A 78 -4.66 -2.56 9.23
N ILE A 79 -5.61 -2.92 8.37
CA ILE A 79 -5.32 -3.70 7.16
C ILE A 79 -4.62 -2.84 6.11
N ILE A 80 -5.04 -1.58 5.94
CA ILE A 80 -4.42 -0.66 4.96
C ILE A 80 -2.90 -0.55 5.19
N ALA A 81 -2.46 -0.42 6.44
CA ALA A 81 -1.04 -0.40 6.79
C ALA A 81 -0.33 -1.73 6.50
N GLY A 82 -1.06 -2.85 6.56
CA GLY A 82 -0.56 -4.19 6.30
C GLY A 82 -0.44 -4.55 4.81
N LEU A 83 -1.07 -3.79 3.91
CA LEU A 83 -1.00 -4.00 2.45
C LEU A 83 0.32 -3.46 1.85
N ASN A 84 1.43 -3.94 2.39
CA ASN A 84 2.78 -3.44 2.12
C ASN A 84 3.62 -4.38 1.24
N ASN A 85 3.00 -5.39 0.62
CA ASN A 85 3.62 -6.28 -0.35
C ASN A 85 2.63 -6.80 -1.40
N SER A 86 3.15 -7.28 -2.53
CA SER A 86 2.34 -7.78 -3.65
C SER A 86 1.39 -8.93 -3.30
N ASP A 87 1.78 -9.85 -2.42
CA ASP A 87 0.96 -11.03 -2.08
C ASP A 87 -0.29 -10.61 -1.31
N ARG A 88 -0.12 -9.72 -0.32
CA ARG A 88 -1.22 -9.13 0.43
C ARG A 88 -2.11 -8.27 -0.46
N VAL A 89 -1.52 -7.43 -1.32
CA VAL A 89 -2.30 -6.63 -2.26
C VAL A 89 -3.09 -7.52 -3.21
N SER A 90 -2.50 -8.61 -3.71
CA SER A 90 -3.18 -9.59 -4.57
C SER A 90 -4.34 -10.28 -3.85
N PHE A 91 -4.11 -10.70 -2.59
CA PHE A 91 -5.16 -11.31 -1.77
C PHE A 91 -6.34 -10.37 -1.55
N PHE A 92 -6.09 -9.11 -1.20
CA PHE A 92 -7.15 -8.14 -0.91
C PHE A 92 -7.67 -7.38 -2.14
N MET A 93 -7.12 -7.60 -3.33
CA MET A 93 -7.50 -6.89 -4.56
C MET A 93 -9.00 -6.98 -4.87
N PRO A 94 -9.67 -8.14 -4.78
CA PRO A 94 -11.11 -8.20 -5.03
C PRO A 94 -11.92 -7.35 -4.06
N ALA A 95 -11.47 -7.26 -2.81
CA ALA A 95 -12.12 -6.43 -1.79
C ALA A 95 -11.94 -4.94 -2.08
N LEU A 96 -10.73 -4.54 -2.47
CA LEU A 96 -10.40 -3.16 -2.85
C LEU A 96 -11.22 -2.71 -4.07
N GLN A 97 -11.38 -3.58 -5.06
CA GLN A 97 -12.19 -3.35 -6.26
C GLN A 97 -13.68 -3.24 -5.93
N ALA A 98 -14.22 -4.23 -5.21
CA ALA A 98 -15.66 -4.30 -4.92
C ALA A 98 -16.15 -3.14 -4.04
N SER A 99 -15.27 -2.58 -3.20
CA SER A 99 -15.61 -1.54 -2.23
C SER A 99 -15.10 -0.14 -2.62
N ASP A 100 -14.53 0.02 -3.83
CA ASP A 100 -13.87 1.24 -4.29
C ASP A 100 -12.85 1.81 -3.27
N ALA A 101 -12.13 0.92 -2.57
CA ALA A 101 -11.37 1.24 -1.37
C ALA A 101 -9.91 1.64 -1.63
N PHE A 102 -9.50 1.83 -2.90
CA PHE A 102 -8.11 2.17 -3.25
C PHE A 102 -7.63 3.47 -2.61
N SER A 103 -8.52 4.46 -2.50
CA SER A 103 -8.22 5.77 -1.91
C SER A 103 -8.53 5.86 -0.41
N GLN A 104 -9.01 4.76 0.21
CA GLN A 104 -9.27 4.74 1.63
C GLN A 104 -7.94 4.86 2.40
N THR A 105 -7.95 5.64 3.47
CA THR A 105 -6.76 5.92 4.28
C THR A 105 -6.86 5.34 5.67
N ASN A 106 -5.72 4.95 6.24
CA ASN A 106 -5.62 4.68 7.66
C ASN A 106 -5.58 5.98 8.51
N HIS A 107 -5.40 5.85 9.83
CA HIS A 107 -5.34 7.00 10.74
C HIS A 107 -4.19 7.99 10.49
N GLN A 108 -3.21 7.64 9.66
CA GLN A 108 -2.10 8.52 9.26
C GLN A 108 -2.34 9.19 7.89
N GLY A 109 -3.52 8.99 7.28
CA GLY A 109 -3.80 9.44 5.92
C GLY A 109 -3.13 8.58 4.84
N ASN A 110 -2.49 7.47 5.20
CA ASN A 110 -1.83 6.59 4.23
C ASN A 110 -2.87 5.68 3.57
N THR A 111 -2.89 5.67 2.23
CA THR A 111 -3.49 4.59 1.44
C THR A 111 -2.58 3.37 1.43
N PHE A 112 -3.04 2.25 0.88
CA PHE A 112 -2.21 1.05 0.73
C PHE A 112 -0.97 1.30 -0.15
N LEU A 113 -1.07 2.18 -1.17
CA LEU A 113 0.06 2.54 -2.01
C LEU A 113 1.16 3.24 -1.22
N HIS A 114 0.82 4.09 -0.25
CA HIS A 114 1.82 4.70 0.64
C HIS A 114 2.57 3.63 1.44
N ALA A 115 1.84 2.65 1.99
CA ALA A 115 2.43 1.56 2.76
C ALA A 115 3.32 0.65 1.90
N LEU A 116 2.86 0.34 0.68
CA LEU A 116 3.60 -0.48 -0.29
C LEU A 116 4.89 0.19 -0.74
N PHE A 117 4.82 1.46 -1.13
CA PHE A 117 5.96 2.19 -1.69
C PHE A 117 6.98 2.64 -0.63
N ALA A 118 6.56 2.81 0.62
CA ALA A 118 7.45 3.11 1.74
C ALA A 118 8.15 1.87 2.34
N ASN A 119 7.78 0.64 1.94
CA ASN A 119 8.29 -0.58 2.56
C ASN A 119 9.72 -0.94 2.10
N THR A 120 10.71 -0.68 2.95
CA THR A 120 12.12 -0.95 2.67
C THR A 120 12.47 -2.43 2.56
N GLU A 121 11.62 -3.34 3.04
CA GLU A 121 11.82 -4.80 2.90
C GLU A 121 11.50 -5.27 1.47
N GLN A 122 10.72 -4.49 0.72
CA GLN A 122 10.48 -4.70 -0.72
C GLN A 122 11.18 -3.60 -1.52
N SER A 123 12.45 -3.86 -1.84
CA SER A 123 13.26 -2.97 -2.67
C SER A 123 13.75 -3.71 -3.93
N PRO A 124 13.39 -3.26 -5.15
CA PRO A 124 12.52 -2.09 -5.41
C PRO A 124 11.05 -2.37 -5.04
N PRO A 125 10.24 -1.32 -4.81
CA PRO A 125 8.79 -1.48 -4.75
C PRO A 125 8.25 -2.15 -6.02
N PRO A 126 7.10 -2.84 -5.95
CA PRO A 126 6.53 -3.55 -7.08
C PRO A 126 5.77 -2.58 -8.02
N PHE A 127 6.46 -1.62 -8.62
CA PHE A 127 5.86 -0.62 -9.52
C PHE A 127 5.23 -1.27 -10.74
N ASN A 128 5.88 -2.28 -11.35
CA ASN A 128 5.36 -2.96 -12.52
C ASN A 128 4.05 -3.71 -12.22
N PHE A 129 3.91 -4.26 -11.02
CA PHE A 129 2.66 -4.86 -10.56
C PHE A 129 1.55 -3.81 -10.47
N ILE A 130 1.80 -2.68 -9.80
CA ILE A 130 0.81 -1.58 -9.70
C ILE A 130 0.47 -0.99 -11.07
N ARG A 131 1.46 -0.78 -11.94
CA ARG A 131 1.22 -0.34 -13.33
C ARG A 131 0.28 -1.32 -14.05
N SER A 132 0.54 -2.62 -13.92
CA SER A 132 -0.30 -3.65 -14.56
C SER A 132 -1.74 -3.60 -14.06
N LEU A 133 -1.95 -3.26 -12.78
CA LEU A 133 -3.29 -3.06 -12.23
C LEU A 133 -4.01 -1.85 -12.83
N LEU A 134 -3.31 -0.74 -13.11
CA LEU A 134 -3.92 0.45 -13.72
C LEU A 134 -4.49 0.19 -15.12
N LEU A 135 -4.04 -0.86 -15.82
CA LEU A 135 -4.51 -1.21 -17.16
C LEU A 135 -5.90 -1.86 -17.17
N PHE A 136 -6.46 -2.23 -16.01
CA PHE A 136 -7.78 -2.81 -15.92
C PHE A 136 -8.82 -1.74 -15.59
N GLU A 137 -9.90 -1.66 -16.38
CA GLU A 137 -10.99 -0.68 -16.21
C GLU A 137 -11.58 -0.70 -14.79
N ARG A 138 -11.73 -1.89 -14.19
CA ARG A 138 -12.20 -2.07 -12.81
C ARG A 138 -11.33 -1.40 -11.73
N ASN A 139 -10.15 -0.91 -12.09
CA ASN A 139 -9.20 -0.23 -11.20
C ASN A 139 -9.09 1.27 -11.53
N GLU A 140 -10.09 1.88 -12.18
CA GLU A 140 -10.04 3.30 -12.57
C GLU A 140 -9.69 4.24 -11.39
N SER A 141 -10.22 3.95 -10.19
CA SER A 141 -9.96 4.74 -8.98
C SER A 141 -8.58 4.50 -8.35
N LEU A 142 -7.81 3.51 -8.82
CA LEU A 142 -6.43 3.29 -8.40
C LEU A 142 -5.52 4.47 -8.81
N ALA A 143 -5.77 5.09 -9.96
CA ALA A 143 -5.05 6.29 -10.38
C ALA A 143 -5.30 7.46 -9.41
N LYS A 144 -6.52 7.56 -8.85
CA LYS A 144 -6.85 8.56 -7.83
C LYS A 144 -6.08 8.30 -6.53
N ALA A 145 -5.86 7.04 -6.17
CA ALA A 145 -5.10 6.66 -4.99
C ALA A 145 -3.62 7.08 -5.05
N LEU A 146 -3.03 7.17 -6.24
CA LEU A 146 -1.68 7.74 -6.45
C LEU A 146 -1.61 9.22 -6.10
N ARG A 147 -2.73 9.95 -6.15
CA ARG A 147 -2.79 11.40 -5.92
C ARG A 147 -3.12 11.77 -4.48
N VAL A 148 -3.52 10.80 -3.66
CA VAL A 148 -3.86 11.03 -2.26
C VAL A 148 -2.61 11.46 -1.50
N ARG A 149 -2.70 12.56 -0.76
CA ARG A 149 -1.63 13.00 0.15
C ARG A 149 -1.94 12.53 1.57
N ASN A 150 -0.96 11.93 2.25
CA ASN A 150 -1.09 11.56 3.65
C ASN A 150 -1.03 12.78 4.60
N GLN A 151 -1.07 12.56 5.91
CA GLN A 151 -0.98 13.64 6.91
C GLN A 151 0.34 14.43 6.86
N HIS A 152 1.39 13.87 6.26
CA HIS A 152 2.64 14.59 6.03
C HIS A 152 2.65 15.33 4.68
N GLY A 153 1.54 15.36 3.94
CA GLY A 153 1.45 15.99 2.63
C GLY A 153 2.20 15.25 1.52
N LEU A 154 2.59 13.99 1.73
CA LEU A 154 3.29 13.17 0.73
C LEU A 154 2.30 12.33 -0.09
N THR A 155 2.49 12.24 -1.40
CA THR A 155 1.86 11.19 -2.24
C THR A 155 2.52 9.82 -2.00
N PRO A 156 1.98 8.70 -2.51
CA PRO A 156 2.64 7.41 -2.47
C PRO A 156 4.04 7.41 -3.11
N LEU A 157 4.22 8.08 -4.26
CA LEU A 157 5.53 8.15 -4.91
C LEU A 157 6.52 9.01 -4.12
N GLU A 158 6.05 10.11 -3.51
CA GLU A 158 6.89 10.89 -2.58
C GLU A 158 7.27 10.06 -1.33
N CYS A 159 6.38 9.19 -0.85
CA CYS A 159 6.72 8.23 0.21
C CYS A 159 7.81 7.25 -0.23
N TYR A 160 7.82 6.77 -1.48
CA TYR A 160 8.97 6.00 -2.00
C TYR A 160 10.27 6.81 -1.91
N PHE A 161 10.28 8.05 -2.43
CA PHE A 161 11.48 8.89 -2.44
C PHE A 161 11.99 9.22 -1.02
N VAL A 162 11.09 9.40 -0.05
CA VAL A 162 11.46 9.73 1.33
C VAL A 162 11.87 8.49 2.15
N TYR A 163 11.20 7.34 1.94
CA TYR A 163 11.30 6.19 2.85
C TYR A 163 12.06 4.99 2.26
N ASN A 164 11.96 4.72 0.96
CA ASN A 164 12.46 3.49 0.33
C ASN A 164 13.47 3.72 -0.82
N LEU A 165 13.84 4.98 -1.07
CA LEU A 165 14.90 5.31 -2.01
C LEU A 165 16.25 4.72 -1.56
N ASN A 166 17.02 4.14 -2.47
CA ASN A 166 18.33 3.57 -2.19
C ASN A 166 19.27 3.73 -3.41
N ASN A 167 20.53 3.30 -3.28
CA ASN A 167 21.57 3.49 -4.29
C ASN A 167 21.55 2.46 -5.44
N MET A 168 20.62 1.50 -5.41
CA MET A 168 20.53 0.48 -6.46
C MET A 168 19.73 1.03 -7.64
N ASP A 169 20.25 0.83 -8.84
CA ASP A 169 19.47 1.09 -10.05
C ASP A 169 18.24 0.17 -10.08
N LEU A 170 17.10 0.71 -10.50
CA LEU A 170 15.89 -0.05 -10.75
C LEU A 170 16.10 -0.95 -11.98
N PRO A 171 15.64 -2.21 -11.93
CA PRO A 171 15.48 -3.03 -13.13
C PRO A 171 14.64 -2.29 -14.18
N GLU A 172 14.95 -2.49 -15.47
CA GLU A 172 14.34 -1.73 -16.58
C GLU A 172 12.80 -1.74 -16.58
N HIS A 173 12.18 -2.88 -16.22
CA HIS A 173 10.73 -3.02 -16.14
C HIS A 173 10.12 -2.23 -14.96
N GLU A 174 10.82 -2.16 -13.83
CA GLU A 174 10.40 -1.36 -12.67
C GLU A 174 10.63 0.14 -12.93
N LEU A 175 11.73 0.51 -13.58
CA LEU A 175 12.00 1.89 -14.00
C LEU A 175 10.92 2.40 -14.95
N THR A 176 10.64 1.64 -16.00
CA THR A 176 9.59 1.98 -16.99
C THR A 176 8.23 2.06 -16.30
N ALA A 177 7.97 1.16 -15.35
CA ALA A 177 6.74 1.20 -14.59
C ALA A 177 6.62 2.42 -13.70
N LEU A 178 7.69 2.80 -12.99
CA LEU A 178 7.72 4.01 -12.18
C LEU A 178 7.39 5.25 -13.01
N PHE A 179 7.99 5.41 -14.20
CA PHE A 179 7.67 6.56 -15.06
C PHE A 179 6.20 6.58 -15.50
N ALA A 180 5.61 5.43 -15.82
CA ALA A 180 4.17 5.35 -16.12
C ALA A 180 3.30 5.71 -14.90
N LEU A 181 3.73 5.36 -13.68
CA LEU A 181 3.03 5.75 -12.45
C LEU A 181 3.17 7.25 -12.17
N ILE A 182 4.33 7.85 -12.45
CA ILE A 182 4.54 9.30 -12.36
C ILE A 182 3.59 10.02 -13.32
N GLU A 183 3.50 9.57 -14.56
CA GLU A 183 2.57 10.12 -15.55
C GLU A 183 1.11 9.99 -15.09
N ALA A 184 0.72 8.81 -14.58
CA ALA A 184 -0.62 8.58 -14.05
C ALA A 184 -0.95 9.48 -12.84
N GLU A 185 0.00 9.70 -11.93
CA GLU A 185 -0.15 10.61 -10.79
C GLU A 185 -0.37 12.05 -11.29
N GLN A 186 0.43 12.51 -12.26
CA GLN A 186 0.49 13.91 -12.71
C GLN A 186 -0.52 14.29 -13.81
N ALA A 187 -1.29 13.34 -14.37
CA ALA A 187 -2.17 13.55 -15.53
C ALA A 187 -3.17 14.74 -15.41
N ASP A 188 -3.57 15.13 -14.20
CA ASP A 188 -4.51 16.25 -13.97
C ASP A 188 -3.78 17.58 -13.61
N ASN A 189 -2.55 17.78 -14.07
CA ASN A 189 -1.67 18.90 -13.70
C ASN A 189 -1.42 19.01 -12.19
N ILE A 190 -1.44 17.88 -11.49
CA ILE A 190 -1.06 17.81 -10.09
C ILE A 190 0.46 17.87 -10.04
N SER A 191 0.99 19.06 -9.80
CA SER A 191 2.43 19.24 -9.64
C SER A 191 2.91 18.74 -8.26
N PRO A 192 4.11 18.15 -8.18
CA PRO A 192 4.76 17.87 -6.90
C PRO A 192 4.90 19.15 -6.08
N THR A 193 4.81 19.02 -4.75
CA THR A 193 4.94 20.20 -3.89
C THR A 193 6.42 20.48 -3.65
N SER A 194 6.89 21.70 -3.93
CA SER A 194 8.30 22.08 -3.77
C SER A 194 8.82 21.92 -2.34
N SER A 195 7.94 21.99 -1.32
CA SER A 195 8.29 21.72 0.07
C SER A 195 8.65 20.26 0.35
N ASN A 196 8.20 19.31 -0.48
CA ASN A 196 8.54 17.90 -0.34
C ASN A 196 9.92 17.59 -0.92
N LEU A 197 10.39 18.39 -1.88
CA LEU A 197 11.73 18.25 -2.45
C LEU A 197 12.83 18.38 -1.38
N SER A 198 12.71 19.30 -0.42
CA SER A 198 13.68 19.42 0.68
C SER A 198 13.75 18.14 1.52
N ARG A 199 12.60 17.53 1.82
CA ARG A 199 12.51 16.26 2.55
C ARG A 199 13.13 15.11 1.77
N VAL A 200 12.96 15.08 0.45
CA VAL A 200 13.61 14.11 -0.42
C VAL A 200 15.13 14.32 -0.42
N LYS A 201 15.61 15.57 -0.52
CA LYS A 201 17.04 15.88 -0.41
C LYS A 201 17.64 15.43 0.93
N ASP A 202 16.94 15.69 2.04
CA ASP A 202 17.36 15.23 3.36
C ASP A 202 17.39 13.70 3.45
N ALA A 203 16.37 13.03 2.90
CA ALA A 203 16.31 11.57 2.82
C ALA A 203 17.47 10.99 2.00
N MET A 204 17.83 11.62 0.87
CA MET A 204 18.97 11.23 0.03
C MET A 204 20.31 11.42 0.77
N LYS A 205 20.48 12.54 1.48
CA LYS A 205 21.66 12.81 2.31
C LYS A 205 21.82 11.77 3.42
N ASN A 206 20.75 11.49 4.16
CA ASN A 206 20.74 10.52 5.25
C ASN A 206 21.05 9.09 4.76
N ARG A 207 20.62 8.74 3.55
CA ARG A 207 20.89 7.44 2.92
C ARG A 207 22.16 7.39 2.10
N LYS A 208 22.94 8.48 2.08
CA LYS A 208 24.20 8.59 1.33
C LYS A 208 24.03 8.23 -0.15
N ILE A 209 22.98 8.76 -0.78
CA ILE A 209 22.75 8.56 -2.21
C ILE A 209 23.90 9.15 -3.01
N ASN A 210 24.41 8.42 -4.01
CA ASN A 210 25.47 8.88 -4.89
C ASN A 210 24.97 10.07 -5.73
N LEU A 211 25.68 11.20 -5.64
CA LEU A 211 25.33 12.45 -6.32
C LEU A 211 25.99 12.62 -7.69
N GLU A 212 26.58 11.56 -8.26
CA GLU A 212 27.09 11.57 -9.63
C GLU A 212 25.96 11.84 -10.64
N PRO A 213 26.11 12.77 -11.59
CA PRO A 213 25.04 13.14 -12.52
C PRO A 213 24.48 12.00 -13.40
N LYS A 214 25.18 10.86 -13.50
CA LYS A 214 24.71 9.67 -14.22
C LYS A 214 23.89 8.72 -13.36
N ASN A 215 23.73 9.01 -12.07
CA ASN A 215 23.00 8.18 -11.14
C ASN A 215 21.50 8.15 -11.53
N GLN A 216 20.95 6.95 -11.72
CA GLN A 216 19.57 6.77 -12.17
C GLN A 216 18.55 7.38 -11.20
N ILE A 217 18.82 7.33 -9.91
CA ILE A 217 17.94 7.87 -8.86
C ILE A 217 17.84 9.39 -8.94
N LEU A 218 18.95 10.08 -9.18
CA LEU A 218 18.94 11.53 -9.39
C LEU A 218 18.10 11.90 -10.61
N LEU A 219 18.22 11.15 -11.71
CA LEU A 219 17.43 11.37 -12.91
C LEU A 219 15.94 11.15 -12.66
N ILE A 220 15.56 10.12 -11.89
CA ILE A 220 14.17 9.85 -11.52
C ILE A 220 13.60 11.00 -10.69
N VAL A 221 14.30 11.42 -9.62
CA VAL A 221 13.84 12.49 -8.73
C VAL A 221 13.78 13.82 -9.48
N ALA A 222 14.78 14.13 -10.30
CA ALA A 222 14.82 15.34 -11.13
C ALA A 222 13.64 15.37 -12.11
N SER A 223 13.36 14.25 -12.77
CA SER A 223 12.23 14.12 -13.70
C SER A 223 10.89 14.28 -12.97
N TYR A 224 10.73 13.63 -11.81
CA TYR A 224 9.50 13.72 -11.03
C TYR A 224 9.18 15.17 -10.64
N TYR A 225 10.16 15.88 -10.08
CA TYR A 225 10.01 17.28 -9.65
C TYR A 225 10.17 18.30 -10.79
N GLN A 226 10.47 17.86 -12.01
CA GLN A 226 10.70 18.71 -13.19
C GLN A 226 11.78 19.79 -12.96
N ILE A 227 12.91 19.37 -12.37
CA ILE A 227 14.05 20.25 -12.05
C ILE A 227 15.32 19.80 -12.76
N ASP A 228 16.30 20.69 -12.85
CA ASP A 228 17.65 20.35 -13.30
C ASP A 228 18.34 19.44 -12.27
N ILE A 229 19.03 18.40 -12.76
CA ILE A 229 19.73 17.43 -11.91
C ILE A 229 20.79 18.08 -11.01
N ASN A 230 21.41 19.17 -11.46
CA ASN A 230 22.42 19.89 -10.67
C ASN A 230 21.81 20.50 -9.40
N ALA A 231 20.51 20.81 -9.39
CA ALA A 231 19.80 21.27 -8.20
C ALA A 231 19.69 20.19 -7.11
N LEU A 232 19.85 18.90 -7.47
CA LEU A 232 19.95 17.77 -6.54
C LEU A 232 21.40 17.48 -6.13
N CYS A 233 22.38 17.72 -7.01
CA CYS A 233 23.80 17.51 -6.70
C CYS A 233 24.36 18.52 -5.68
N GLN A 234 23.74 19.69 -5.54
CA GLN A 234 24.14 20.73 -4.57
C GLN A 234 23.82 20.39 -3.09
N VAL A 235 23.48 19.14 -2.76
CA VAL A 235 23.13 18.68 -1.40
C VAL A 235 24.37 18.48 -0.51
N HIS A 236 25.41 19.31 -0.65
CA HIS A 236 26.56 19.37 0.26
C HIS A 236 26.51 20.62 1.12
#